data_AF-A0A972TYC4-F1
#
_entry.id   AF-A0A972TYC4-F1
#
_cell.length_a   1.000
_cell.length_b   1.000
_cell.length_c   1.000
_cell.angle_alpha   90.00
_cell.angle_beta   90.00
_cell.angle_gamma   90.00
#
_symmetry.space_group_name_H-M   'P 1'
#
loop_
_entity.id
_entity.type
_entity.pdbx_description
1 polymer ?
#
loop_
_entity_poly.entity_id
_entity_poly.type
_entity_poly.pdbx_seq_one_letter_code
_entity_poly.pdbx_strand_id
1 'polypeptide(L)'
;MDRAKLPLFPTTHARRWHNIMYIVFPNGKIDDQDMEQLQELLSVLDHQFALNIHNRKKTHVPEQYIYWDRLSYIAGLGFVMCQQYINITYPTDGLEKNNALPLPPMHSSGYSIAQLINAGANYWKHYQEDVNFPYGSLRKTTIEPIEKLGLDIDNPYI
;
A
#
# COMPACT_ATOMS: atom_id res chain seq x y z
N MET A 1 -38.50 2.47 -15.95
CA MET A 1 -37.11 2.65 -16.42
C MET A 1 -36.66 4.01 -15.96
N ASP A 2 -36.20 4.09 -14.71
CA ASP A 2 -35.72 5.32 -14.08
C ASP A 2 -34.26 5.56 -14.44
N ARG A 3 -33.99 6.68 -15.12
CA ARG A 3 -32.64 7.27 -15.16
C ARG A 3 -32.50 8.11 -13.90
N ALA A 4 -31.70 7.61 -12.95
CA ALA A 4 -31.32 8.36 -11.76
C ALA A 4 -30.72 9.71 -12.17
N LYS A 5 -31.33 10.78 -11.67
CA LYS A 5 -30.89 12.16 -11.83
C LYS A 5 -29.60 12.36 -11.04
N LEU A 6 -28.51 12.72 -11.71
CA LEU A 6 -27.32 13.28 -11.06
C LEU A 6 -27.72 14.62 -10.40
N PRO A 7 -27.38 14.88 -9.13
CA PRO A 7 -27.69 16.16 -8.50
C PRO A 7 -26.78 17.27 -9.05
N LEU A 8 -27.41 18.32 -9.59
CA LEU A 8 -26.78 19.61 -9.85
C LEU A 8 -26.52 20.32 -8.51
N PHE A 9 -25.28 20.67 -8.20
CA PHE A 9 -24.92 21.35 -6.96
C PHE A 9 -24.88 22.89 -7.14
N PRO A 10 -25.49 23.66 -6.22
CA PRO A 10 -25.45 25.12 -6.26
C PRO A 10 -24.15 25.66 -5.67
N THR A 11 -23.51 26.55 -6.43
CA THR A 11 -22.39 27.39 -6.00
C THR A 11 -22.84 28.41 -4.97
N THR A 12 -22.38 28.30 -3.72
CA THR A 12 -21.81 29.40 -2.90
C THR A 12 -21.66 28.94 -1.44
N HIS A 13 -20.48 29.20 -0.88
CA HIS A 13 -20.01 28.92 0.50
C HIS A 13 -19.34 27.55 0.71
N ALA A 14 -18.01 27.60 0.59
CA ALA A 14 -17.08 26.54 0.96
C ALA A 14 -17.21 26.22 2.46
N ARG A 15 -18.05 25.23 2.79
CA ARG A 15 -17.87 24.43 4.00
C ARG A 15 -17.00 23.25 3.63
N ARG A 16 -16.00 22.99 4.47
CA ARG A 16 -15.09 21.85 4.44
C ARG A 16 -15.91 20.57 4.66
N TRP A 17 -16.57 20.08 3.62
CA TRP A 17 -17.25 18.79 3.64
C TRP A 17 -16.16 17.72 3.68
N HIS A 18 -16.12 17.01 4.80
CA HIS A 18 -15.27 15.85 5.00
C HIS A 18 -15.64 14.75 4.00
N ASN A 19 -14.62 14.15 3.40
CA ASN A 19 -14.61 12.84 2.74
C ASN A 19 -15.08 12.77 1.28
N ILE A 20 -14.45 13.56 0.41
CA ILE A 20 -14.18 13.09 -0.95
C ILE A 20 -12.66 13.12 -1.11
N MET A 21 -12.02 11.93 -1.08
CA MET A 21 -10.57 11.74 -1.23
C MET A 21 -10.07 12.26 -2.58
N TYR A 22 -10.90 12.11 -3.61
CA TYR A 22 -10.57 12.46 -4.96
C TYR A 22 -11.79 13.00 -5.70
N ILE A 23 -11.60 14.04 -6.51
CA ILE A 23 -12.64 14.65 -7.33
C ILE A 23 -12.57 14.04 -8.72
N VAL A 24 -13.67 13.46 -9.19
CA VAL A 24 -13.81 13.03 -10.59
C VAL A 24 -14.51 14.14 -11.39
N PHE A 25 -13.78 14.75 -12.32
CA PHE A 25 -14.31 15.75 -13.23
C PHE A 25 -15.14 15.11 -14.36
N PRO A 26 -16.07 15.86 -14.99
CA PRO A 26 -16.91 15.35 -16.08
C PRO A 26 -16.14 14.81 -17.29
N ASN A 27 -14.89 15.22 -17.47
CA ASN A 27 -13.99 14.73 -18.53
C ASN A 27 -13.23 13.44 -18.14
N GLY A 28 -13.54 12.84 -16.99
CA GLY A 28 -12.85 11.66 -16.46
C GLY A 28 -11.53 11.95 -15.77
N LYS A 29 -11.11 13.22 -15.63
CA LYS A 29 -9.91 13.57 -14.84
C LYS A 29 -10.20 13.32 -13.36
N ILE A 30 -9.22 12.73 -12.67
CA ILE A 30 -9.25 12.55 -11.22
C ILE A 30 -8.26 13.55 -10.60
N ASP A 31 -8.67 14.23 -9.54
CA ASP A 31 -7.84 15.09 -8.69
C ASP A 31 -7.86 14.52 -7.28
N ASP A 32 -6.74 13.91 -6.87
CA ASP A 32 -6.60 13.12 -5.64
C ASP A 32 -5.39 13.64 -4.85
N GLN A 33 -5.67 14.52 -3.89
CA GLN A 33 -4.63 15.15 -3.08
C GLN A 33 -3.92 14.15 -2.16
N ASP A 34 -4.64 13.12 -1.68
CA ASP A 34 -4.07 12.09 -0.82
C ASP A 34 -3.09 11.20 -1.62
N MET A 35 -3.37 10.96 -2.90
CA MET A 35 -2.44 10.30 -3.82
C MET A 35 -1.22 11.18 -4.11
N GLU A 36 -1.40 12.48 -4.37
CA GLU A 36 -0.28 13.41 -4.57
C GLU A 36 0.64 13.44 -3.33
N GLN A 37 0.05 13.50 -2.14
CA GLN A 37 0.79 13.44 -0.88
C GLN A 37 1.52 12.10 -0.69
N LEU A 38 0.86 10.98 -1.02
CA LEU A 38 1.50 9.66 -0.97
C LEU A 38 2.71 9.61 -1.90
N GLN A 39 2.59 10.10 -3.14
CA GLN A 39 3.68 10.13 -4.11
C GLN A 39 4.86 10.97 -3.63
N GLU A 40 4.60 12.13 -3.02
CA GLU A 40 5.63 12.97 -2.42
C GLU A 40 6.40 12.20 -1.32
N LEU A 41 5.69 11.56 -0.40
CA LEU A 41 6.30 10.79 0.68
C LEU A 41 7.06 9.56 0.18
N LEU A 42 6.51 8.84 -0.79
CA LEU A 42 7.20 7.71 -1.43
C LEU A 42 8.47 8.16 -2.13
N SER A 43 8.51 9.35 -2.73
CA SER A 43 9.73 9.88 -3.35
C SER A 43 10.88 10.06 -2.36
N VAL A 44 10.55 10.42 -1.11
CA VAL A 44 11.54 10.51 -0.02
C VAL A 44 12.06 9.12 0.35
N LEU A 45 11.18 8.13 0.44
CA LEU A 45 11.56 6.74 0.70
C LEU A 45 12.42 6.16 -0.44
N ASP A 46 12.06 6.40 -1.70
CA ASP A 46 12.82 5.97 -2.88
C ASP A 46 14.23 6.56 -2.87
N HIS A 47 14.36 7.84 -2.53
CA HIS A 47 15.66 8.48 -2.38
C HIS A 47 16.49 7.82 -1.28
N GLN A 48 15.90 7.60 -0.10
CA GLN A 48 16.60 6.92 1.00
C GLN A 48 16.96 5.47 0.65
N PHE A 49 16.09 4.76 -0.08
CA PHE A 49 16.34 3.40 -0.54
C PHE A 49 17.56 3.37 -1.47
N ALA A 50 17.59 4.25 -2.47
CA ALA A 50 18.69 4.37 -3.42
C ALA A 50 20.03 4.71 -2.72
N LEU A 51 20.01 5.63 -1.74
CA LEU A 51 21.19 5.96 -0.94
C LEU A 51 21.70 4.77 -0.14
N ASN A 52 20.82 4.01 0.53
CA ASN A 52 21.22 2.84 1.31
C ASN A 52 21.74 1.69 0.44
N ILE A 53 21.15 1.46 -0.75
CA ILE A 53 21.70 0.53 -1.74
C ILE A 53 23.10 0.96 -2.19
N HIS A 54 23.28 2.25 -2.48
CA HIS A 54 24.57 2.79 -2.90
C HIS A 54 25.65 2.61 -1.83
N ASN A 55 25.32 2.95 -0.58
CA ASN A 55 26.25 2.81 0.55
C ASN A 55 26.57 1.35 0.84
N ARG A 56 25.57 0.46 0.82
CA ARG A 56 25.78 -0.98 0.97
C ARG A 56 26.83 -1.51 0.00
N LYS A 57 26.75 -1.14 -1.29
CA LYS A 57 27.69 -1.59 -2.33
C LYS A 57 29.14 -1.14 -2.09
N LYS A 58 29.34 -0.08 -1.31
CA LYS A 58 30.66 0.47 -0.95
C LYS A 58 31.20 -0.05 0.38
N THR A 59 30.38 -0.76 1.14
CA THR A 59 30.71 -1.24 2.49
C THR A 59 31.14 -2.71 2.47
N HIS A 60 32.08 -3.08 3.34
CA HIS A 60 32.55 -4.46 3.47
C HIS A 60 31.46 -5.37 4.07
N VAL A 61 31.44 -6.65 3.70
CA VAL A 61 30.30 -7.57 3.91
C VAL A 61 29.71 -7.59 5.33
N PRO A 62 30.48 -7.70 6.43
CA PRO A 62 29.95 -7.72 7.79
C PRO A 62 29.22 -6.43 8.17
N GLU A 63 29.57 -5.30 7.56
CA GLU A 63 28.92 -4.02 7.79
C GLU A 63 27.77 -3.76 6.80
N GLN A 64 27.58 -4.62 5.78
CA GLN A 64 26.43 -4.48 4.87
C GLN A 64 25.10 -4.79 5.54
N TYR A 65 25.10 -5.60 6.60
CA TYR A 65 23.87 -6.00 7.31
C TYR A 65 23.07 -4.81 7.85
N ILE A 66 23.73 -3.74 8.33
CA ILE A 66 23.02 -2.54 8.78
C ILE A 66 22.21 -1.87 7.66
N TYR A 67 22.68 -1.97 6.41
CA TYR A 67 21.97 -1.43 5.27
C TYR A 67 20.80 -2.34 4.87
N TRP A 68 20.93 -3.65 5.00
CA TRP A 68 19.81 -4.56 4.80
C TRP A 68 18.67 -4.28 5.77
N ASP A 69 18.98 -4.12 7.06
CA ASP A 69 17.97 -3.75 8.07
C ASP A 69 17.28 -2.44 7.68
N ARG A 70 18.05 -1.41 7.34
CA ARG A 70 17.51 -0.11 6.90
C ARG A 70 16.62 -0.24 5.67
N LEU A 71 17.02 -1.02 4.66
CA LEU A 71 16.24 -1.22 3.45
C LEU A 71 14.92 -1.93 3.76
N SER A 72 14.92 -2.92 4.64
CA SER A 72 13.71 -3.60 5.11
C SER A 72 12.76 -2.64 5.83
N TYR A 73 13.28 -1.74 6.67
CA TYR A 73 12.48 -0.68 7.31
C TYR A 73 11.89 0.30 6.29
N ILE A 74 12.69 0.77 5.32
CA ILE A 74 12.22 1.70 4.28
C ILE A 74 11.13 1.05 3.43
N ALA A 75 11.33 -0.20 2.99
CA ALA A 75 10.33 -0.94 2.22
C ALA A 75 9.04 -1.15 3.02
N GLY A 76 9.15 -1.55 4.28
CA GLY A 76 8.01 -1.71 5.19
C GLY A 76 7.20 -0.43 5.38
N LEU A 77 7.87 0.70 5.58
CA LEU A 77 7.21 2.01 5.66
C LEU A 77 6.46 2.35 4.36
N GLY A 78 7.06 2.07 3.19
CA GLY A 78 6.39 2.28 1.90
C GLY A 78 5.10 1.46 1.77
N PHE A 79 5.14 0.18 2.15
CA PHE A 79 3.94 -0.66 2.16
C PHE A 79 2.86 -0.13 3.11
N VAL A 80 3.24 0.31 4.31
CA VAL A 80 2.29 0.86 5.30
C VAL A 80 1.65 2.16 4.80
N MET A 81 2.42 3.06 4.17
CA MET A 81 1.89 4.28 3.57
C MET A 81 0.88 3.99 2.46
N CYS A 82 1.20 3.06 1.56
CA CYS A 82 0.27 2.63 0.51
C CYS A 82 -0.98 1.94 1.09
N GLN A 83 -0.82 1.07 2.10
CA GLN A 83 -1.94 0.45 2.80
C GLN A 83 -2.84 1.51 3.46
N GLN A 84 -2.25 2.55 4.05
CA GLN A 84 -3.01 3.64 4.66
C GLN A 84 -3.85 4.36 3.60
N TYR A 85 -3.27 4.74 2.45
CA TYR A 85 -4.01 5.33 1.34
C TYR A 85 -5.19 4.44 0.90
N ILE A 86 -4.96 3.14 0.69
CA ILE A 86 -6.04 2.20 0.34
C ILE A 86 -7.15 2.20 1.40
N ASN A 87 -6.79 2.15 2.68
CA ASN A 87 -7.75 2.09 3.80
C ASN A 87 -8.61 3.35 3.92
N ILE A 88 -8.11 4.49 3.47
CA ILE A 88 -8.85 5.76 3.53
C ILE A 88 -9.64 6.00 2.24
N THR A 89 -9.23 5.41 1.11
CA THR A 89 -9.89 5.56 -0.20
C THR A 89 -11.11 4.67 -0.37
N TYR A 90 -11.03 3.34 -0.15
CA TYR A 90 -12.20 2.48 -0.45
C TYR A 90 -13.49 2.83 0.34
N PRO A 91 -13.44 3.36 1.58
CA PRO A 91 -14.66 3.75 2.29
C PRO A 91 -15.38 4.94 1.64
N THR A 92 -14.67 5.84 0.96
CA THR A 92 -15.31 6.98 0.26
C THR A 92 -16.15 6.53 -0.92
N ASP A 93 -15.85 5.35 -1.47
CA ASP A 93 -16.60 4.69 -2.52
C ASP A 93 -17.73 3.79 -1.99
N GLY A 94 -17.95 3.76 -0.66
CA GLY A 94 -18.97 2.92 -0.02
C GLY A 94 -18.64 1.43 -0.08
N LEU A 95 -17.39 1.06 -0.31
CA LEU A 95 -16.95 -0.33 -0.37
C LEU A 95 -16.53 -0.83 1.03
N GLU A 96 -16.67 -2.13 1.24
CA GLU A 96 -16.02 -2.82 2.35
C GLU A 96 -14.64 -3.32 1.92
N LYS A 97 -13.69 -3.41 2.85
CA LYS A 97 -12.31 -3.84 2.59
C LYS A 97 -12.22 -5.13 1.77
N ASN A 98 -13.01 -6.13 2.12
CA ASN A 98 -13.00 -7.44 1.46
C ASN A 98 -13.48 -7.39 0.00
N ASN A 99 -14.30 -6.39 -0.35
CA ASN A 99 -14.80 -6.16 -1.70
C ASN A 99 -13.88 -5.22 -2.50
N ALA A 100 -13.20 -4.29 -1.80
CA ALA A 100 -12.32 -3.31 -2.42
C ALA A 100 -10.95 -3.89 -2.79
N LEU A 101 -10.32 -4.64 -1.87
CA LEU A 101 -8.97 -5.16 -2.11
C LEU A 101 -8.86 -5.99 -3.39
N PRO A 102 -9.78 -6.91 -3.74
CA PRO A 102 -9.66 -7.73 -4.94
C PRO A 102 -9.85 -6.98 -6.27
N LEU A 103 -10.16 -5.68 -6.25
CA LEU A 103 -10.36 -4.89 -7.46
C LEU A 103 -9.04 -4.71 -8.24
N PRO A 104 -9.10 -4.61 -9.57
CA PRO A 104 -7.93 -4.40 -10.42
C PRO A 104 -7.15 -3.11 -10.07
N PRO A 105 -5.88 -2.99 -10.48
CA PRO A 105 -5.16 -3.86 -11.41
C PRO A 105 -4.70 -5.20 -10.81
N MET A 106 -4.64 -6.23 -11.65
CA MET A 106 -4.23 -7.58 -11.26
C MET A 106 -2.74 -7.81 -11.56
N HIS A 107 -2.04 -8.45 -10.62
CA HIS A 107 -0.72 -9.02 -10.86
C HIS A 107 -0.84 -10.40 -11.52
N SER A 108 0.23 -10.86 -12.18
CA SER A 108 0.29 -12.18 -12.82
C SER A 108 0.11 -13.35 -11.85
N SER A 109 0.30 -13.11 -10.54
CA SER A 109 0.03 -14.08 -9.47
C SER A 109 -1.45 -14.33 -9.20
N GLY A 110 -2.37 -13.56 -9.83
CA GLY A 110 -3.81 -13.67 -9.64
C GLY A 110 -4.37 -12.85 -8.47
N TYR A 111 -3.52 -12.12 -7.74
CA TYR A 111 -3.93 -11.14 -6.74
C TYR A 111 -3.90 -9.73 -7.32
N SER A 112 -4.76 -8.85 -6.82
CA SER A 112 -4.67 -7.43 -7.16
C SER A 112 -3.43 -6.79 -6.54
N ILE A 113 -3.00 -5.66 -7.10
CA ILE A 113 -1.93 -4.86 -6.50
C ILE A 113 -2.31 -4.40 -5.08
N ALA A 114 -3.57 -4.05 -4.83
CA ALA A 114 -4.04 -3.66 -3.50
C ALA A 114 -3.95 -4.80 -2.48
N GLN A 115 -4.27 -6.04 -2.88
CA GLN A 115 -4.09 -7.22 -2.04
C GLN A 115 -2.62 -7.44 -1.69
N LEU A 116 -1.72 -7.33 -2.67
CA LEU A 116 -0.28 -7.50 -2.46
C LEU A 116 0.31 -6.42 -1.54
N ILE A 117 -0.09 -5.16 -1.72
CA ILE A 117 0.32 -4.06 -0.83
C ILE A 117 -0.17 -4.30 0.60
N ASN A 118 -1.45 -4.66 0.77
CA ASN A 118 -2.01 -4.94 2.08
C ASN A 118 -1.32 -6.14 2.76
N ALA A 119 -0.99 -7.18 1.99
CA ALA A 119 -0.23 -8.33 2.47
C ALA A 119 1.19 -7.93 2.90
N GLY A 120 1.94 -7.20 2.06
CA GLY A 120 3.30 -6.74 2.40
C GLY A 120 3.33 -5.87 3.66
N ALA A 121 2.38 -4.95 3.81
CA ALA A 121 2.25 -4.12 5.00
C ALA A 121 1.95 -4.93 6.25
N ASN A 122 1.03 -5.89 6.17
CA ASN A 122 0.68 -6.76 7.30
C ASN A 122 1.83 -7.68 7.69
N TYR A 123 2.54 -8.26 6.72
CA TYR A 123 3.71 -9.07 6.98
C TYR A 123 4.75 -8.26 7.76
N TRP A 124 5.13 -7.08 7.25
CA TRP A 124 6.14 -6.25 7.91
C TRP A 124 5.76 -5.80 9.33
N LYS A 125 4.49 -5.51 9.60
CA LYS A 125 4.04 -5.12 10.95
C LYS A 125 4.12 -6.27 11.96
N HIS A 126 3.87 -7.50 11.50
CA HIS A 126 3.63 -8.65 12.40
C HIS A 126 4.77 -9.68 12.38
N TYR A 127 5.74 -9.60 11.47
CA TYR A 127 6.77 -10.65 11.32
C TYR A 127 7.62 -10.93 12.58
N GLN A 128 7.78 -9.94 13.48
CA GLN A 128 8.52 -10.10 14.74
C GLN A 128 7.65 -10.59 15.91
N GLU A 129 6.32 -10.50 15.79
CA GLU A 129 5.38 -10.95 16.83
C GLU A 129 5.22 -12.50 16.78
N ASP A 130 5.69 -13.12 15.70
CA ASP A 130 5.40 -14.51 15.27
C ASP A 130 6.33 -15.62 15.82
N VAL A 131 7.01 -15.43 16.96
CA VAL A 131 7.58 -16.60 17.69
C VAL A 131 6.50 -17.40 18.44
N ASN A 132 5.31 -16.83 18.67
CA ASN A 132 4.22 -17.47 19.41
C ASN A 132 2.81 -17.29 18.79
N PHE A 133 2.68 -16.62 17.64
CA PHE A 133 1.39 -16.41 17.01
C PHE A 133 1.03 -17.57 16.08
N PRO A 134 -0.19 -18.13 16.16
CA PRO A 134 -0.61 -19.13 15.20
C PRO A 134 -0.86 -18.43 13.87
N TYR A 135 0.01 -18.68 12.89
CA TYR A 135 -0.11 -18.28 11.47
C TYR A 135 -1.54 -18.45 10.87
N GLY A 136 -2.42 -19.24 11.50
CA GLY A 136 -3.76 -19.57 11.02
C GLY A 136 -4.68 -18.39 10.66
N SER A 137 -4.60 -17.23 11.33
CA SER A 137 -5.49 -16.09 11.02
C SER A 137 -4.96 -15.16 9.92
N LEU A 138 -3.64 -15.00 9.80
CA LEU A 138 -2.99 -14.11 8.83
C LEU A 138 -2.58 -14.82 7.52
N ARG A 139 -2.50 -16.16 7.51
CA ARG A 139 -1.94 -16.91 6.38
C ARG A 139 -2.59 -16.59 5.03
N LYS A 140 -3.93 -16.61 4.96
CA LYS A 140 -4.65 -16.41 3.69
C LYS A 140 -4.55 -14.99 3.13
N THR A 141 -4.53 -13.99 4.00
CA THR A 141 -4.62 -12.57 3.60
C THR A 141 -3.27 -11.87 3.57
N THR A 142 -2.22 -12.51 4.11
CA THR A 142 -0.88 -11.93 4.29
C THR A 142 0.20 -12.83 3.71
N ILE A 143 0.23 -14.11 4.04
CA ILE A 143 1.31 -15.03 3.66
C ILE A 143 1.13 -15.58 2.24
N GLU A 144 -0.02 -16.17 1.94
CA GLU A 144 -0.30 -16.78 0.62
C GLU A 144 -0.09 -15.80 -0.55
N PRO A 145 -0.52 -14.52 -0.49
CA PRO A 145 -0.26 -13.57 -1.55
C PRO A 145 1.23 -13.30 -1.77
N ILE A 146 2.04 -13.28 -0.70
CA ILE A 146 3.49 -13.05 -0.76
C ILE A 146 4.21 -14.28 -1.33
N GLU A 147 3.90 -15.49 -0.86
CA GLU A 147 4.45 -16.74 -1.39
C GLU A 147 4.18 -16.89 -2.89
N LYS A 148 3.00 -16.43 -3.35
CA LYS A 148 2.61 -16.44 -4.76
C LYS A 148 3.38 -15.46 -5.63
N LEU A 149 4.15 -14.54 -5.05
CA LEU A 149 5.16 -13.74 -5.76
C LEU A 149 6.48 -14.49 -5.96
N GLY A 150 6.61 -15.72 -5.44
CA GLY A 150 7.85 -16.49 -5.46
C GLY A 150 8.84 -16.08 -4.38
N LEU A 151 8.37 -15.35 -3.35
CA LEU A 151 9.18 -14.96 -2.20
C LEU A 151 9.10 -16.06 -1.13
N ASP A 152 10.27 -16.57 -0.72
CA ASP A 152 10.38 -17.48 0.42
C ASP A 152 10.41 -16.66 1.71
N ILE A 153 9.31 -16.70 2.45
CA ILE A 153 9.15 -15.95 3.70
C ILE A 153 9.90 -16.57 4.88
N ASP A 154 10.33 -17.83 4.75
CA ASP A 154 11.08 -18.56 5.78
C ASP A 154 12.59 -18.38 5.64
N ASN A 155 13.03 -17.73 4.56
CA ASN A 155 14.43 -17.40 4.32
C ASN A 155 14.69 -15.91 4.59
N PRO A 156 15.31 -15.56 5.74
CA PRO A 156 15.58 -14.17 6.11
C PRO A 156 16.66 -13.48 5.24
N TYR A 157 17.21 -14.18 4.24
CA TYR A 157 18.35 -13.74 3.43
C TYR A 157 18.12 -13.83 1.92
N ILE A 158 16.87 -13.92 1.43
CA ILE A 158 16.56 -13.64 0.01
C ILE A 158 16.58 -12.13 -0.24
#